data_AF-A0A6H2DT31-F1
#
_entry.id   AF-A0A6H2DT31-F1
#
_cell.length_a   1.000
_cell.length_b   1.000
_cell.length_c   1.000
_cell.angle_alpha   90.00
_cell.angle_beta   90.00
_cell.angle_gamma   90.00
#
_symmetry.space_group_name_H-M   'P 1'
#
loop_
_entity.id
_entity.type
_entity.pdbx_description
1 polymer ?
#
loop_
_entity_poly.entity_id
_entity_poly.type
_entity_poly.pdbx_seq_one_letter_code
_entity_poly.pdbx_strand_id
1 'polypeptide(L)'
;MSKIDSLKTNFDSKTFIFEILASFLLILFVLLSYYSFFKNKKNKSLILLSGILTFSFFSTLFLTIGIAGFAANYPIKAFLLPQLVISDAFILGIQKDFKGAVLSNGIAYLLGGQLLGVLLAILVFYFLFRCLEKIKTNEEENKLDFKEFLFIKEEKLLVFTFKELFFITAMTLGLIVIPRTSGAANFTIFNIYIIEIFFIFFLLILSARFGFFTFIFFKHWIDLIIFIVITLKKSTFKDNKSLIINVSLQNVIRTLICVLAPIIISLILLAISSSSKLSFKFT
;
A
#
# COMPACT_ATOMS: atom_id res chain seq x y z
N MET A 1 1.96 16.87 -13.12
CA MET A 1 0.84 16.38 -13.91
C MET A 1 -0.31 16.11 -12.95
N SER A 2 -1.56 16.39 -13.30
CA SER A 2 -2.69 16.04 -12.42
C SER A 2 -2.93 14.54 -12.43
N LYS A 3 -3.61 13.99 -11.40
CA LYS A 3 -3.99 12.58 -11.36
C LYS A 3 -4.83 12.16 -12.57
N ILE A 4 -5.70 13.05 -13.05
CA ILE A 4 -6.52 12.84 -14.24
C ILE A 4 -5.63 12.63 -15.48
N ASP A 5 -4.63 13.48 -15.66
CA ASP A 5 -3.74 13.44 -16.83
C ASP A 5 -2.92 12.14 -16.85
N SER A 6 -2.46 11.70 -15.68
CA SER A 6 -1.78 10.42 -15.51
C SER A 6 -2.68 9.23 -15.89
N LEU A 7 -3.97 9.28 -15.56
CA LEU A 7 -4.91 8.19 -15.87
C LEU A 7 -5.39 8.18 -17.33
N LYS A 8 -5.35 9.33 -18.03
CA LYS A 8 -5.71 9.45 -19.45
C LYS A 8 -4.63 8.95 -20.40
N THR A 9 -3.37 9.09 -20.02
CA THR A 9 -2.22 8.76 -20.86
C THR A 9 -1.83 7.30 -20.68
N ASN A 10 -1.35 6.67 -21.76
CA ASN A 10 -0.88 5.28 -21.69
C ASN A 10 0.46 5.15 -20.95
N PHE A 11 1.26 6.22 -20.94
CA PHE A 11 2.53 6.27 -20.25
C PHE A 11 2.98 7.72 -20.02
N ASP A 12 3.36 8.04 -18.78
CA ASP A 12 4.07 9.26 -18.43
C ASP A 12 5.29 8.90 -17.58
N SER A 13 6.48 9.19 -18.10
CA SER A 13 7.74 8.78 -17.47
C SER A 13 7.96 9.45 -16.10
N LYS A 14 7.54 10.71 -15.95
CA LYS A 14 7.69 11.44 -14.69
C LYS A 14 6.81 10.83 -13.61
N THR A 15 5.51 10.68 -13.86
CA THR A 15 4.59 10.05 -12.91
C THR A 15 5.04 8.63 -12.59
N PHE A 16 5.47 7.86 -13.59
CA PHE A 16 5.98 6.50 -13.40
C PHE A 16 7.16 6.45 -12.42
N ILE A 17 8.17 7.32 -12.59
CA ILE A 17 9.32 7.41 -11.69
C ILE A 17 8.88 7.78 -10.27
N PHE A 18 7.92 8.70 -10.11
CA PHE A 18 7.41 9.08 -8.79
C PHE A 18 6.57 7.97 -8.13
N GLU A 19 5.83 7.14 -8.89
CA GLU A 19 5.18 5.94 -8.34
C GLU A 19 6.21 4.91 -7.85
N ILE A 20 7.30 4.72 -8.61
CA ILE A 20 8.43 3.88 -8.20
C ILE A 20 9.01 4.40 -6.90
N LEU A 21 9.36 5.69 -6.83
CA LEU A 21 9.98 6.31 -5.65
C LEU A 21 9.05 6.24 -4.43
N ALA A 22 7.78 6.55 -4.60
CA ALA A 22 6.78 6.52 -3.54
C ALA A 22 6.65 5.11 -2.96
N SER A 23 6.44 4.11 -3.82
CA SER A 23 6.28 2.72 -3.39
C SER A 23 7.57 2.14 -2.82
N PHE A 24 8.72 2.54 -3.38
CA PHE A 24 10.04 2.20 -2.86
C PHE A 24 10.22 2.68 -1.42
N LEU A 25 10.03 3.99 -1.18
CA LEU A 25 10.19 4.58 0.15
C LEU A 25 9.22 3.97 1.15
N LEU A 26 7.96 3.75 0.75
CA LEU A 26 6.95 3.17 1.63
C LEU A 26 7.36 1.79 2.13
N ILE A 27 7.67 0.88 1.20
CA ILE A 27 8.03 -0.50 1.55
C ILE A 27 9.36 -0.55 2.30
N LEU A 28 10.32 0.28 1.94
CA LEU A 28 11.60 0.35 2.64
C LEU A 28 11.41 0.81 4.10
N PHE A 29 10.65 1.88 4.34
CA PHE A 29 10.38 2.37 5.70
C PHE A 29 9.58 1.36 6.52
N VAL A 30 8.60 0.69 5.90
CA VAL A 30 7.85 -0.39 6.56
C VAL A 30 8.80 -1.52 6.98
N LEU A 31 9.66 -2.01 6.08
CA LEU A 31 10.61 -3.08 6.38
C LEU A 31 11.63 -2.69 7.46
N LEU A 32 12.16 -1.46 7.42
CA LEU A 32 13.06 -0.93 8.47
C LEU A 32 12.36 -0.79 9.82
N SER A 33 11.08 -0.40 9.81
CA SER A 33 10.26 -0.34 11.02
C SER A 33 10.06 -1.72 11.63
N TYR A 34 9.76 -2.72 10.80
CA TYR A 34 9.68 -4.12 11.23
C TYR A 34 11.00 -4.64 11.77
N TYR A 35 12.11 -4.35 11.11
CA TYR A 35 13.44 -4.74 11.57
C TYR A 35 13.72 -4.19 12.97
N SER A 36 13.45 -2.89 13.16
CA SER A 36 13.64 -2.22 14.45
C SER A 36 12.71 -2.80 15.53
N PHE A 37 11.46 -3.11 15.17
CA PHE A 37 10.47 -3.67 16.10
C PHE A 37 10.84 -5.09 16.55
N PHE A 38 11.20 -6.00 15.62
CA PHE A 38 11.55 -7.37 15.98
C PHE A 38 12.87 -7.46 16.75
N LYS A 39 13.80 -6.54 16.47
CA LYS A 39 15.09 -6.50 17.18
C LYS A 39 14.97 -5.98 18.61
N ASN A 40 13.93 -5.20 18.93
CA ASN A 40 13.77 -4.60 20.25
C ASN A 40 12.95 -5.49 21.20
N LYS A 41 13.61 -6.25 22.08
CA LYS A 41 12.96 -7.16 23.05
C LYS A 41 12.17 -6.43 24.15
N LYS A 42 12.55 -5.19 24.49
CA LYS A 42 12.03 -4.51 25.70
C LYS A 42 10.69 -3.80 25.51
N ASN A 43 10.23 -3.56 24.26
CA ASN A 43 9.02 -2.78 24.05
C ASN A 43 8.26 -3.18 22.76
N LYS A 44 7.51 -4.28 22.80
CA LYS A 44 6.63 -4.74 21.70
C LYS A 44 5.25 -4.07 21.72
N SER A 45 5.22 -2.76 21.91
CA SER A 45 3.96 -2.01 21.92
C SER A 45 3.38 -1.94 20.51
N LEU A 46 2.20 -2.55 20.30
CA LEU A 46 1.46 -2.46 19.04
C LEU A 46 1.08 -1.02 18.70
N ILE A 47 0.86 -0.17 19.71
CA ILE A 47 0.58 1.25 19.54
C ILE A 47 1.80 1.95 18.94
N LEU A 48 3.00 1.67 19.47
CA LEU A 48 4.24 2.23 18.94
C LEU A 48 4.49 1.78 17.49
N LEU A 49 4.33 0.49 17.19
CA LEU A 49 4.45 -0.03 15.82
C LEU A 49 3.47 0.66 14.87
N SER A 50 2.21 0.82 15.28
CA SER A 50 1.17 1.48 14.48
C SER A 50 1.49 2.95 14.25
N GLY A 51 2.04 3.65 15.25
CA GLY A 51 2.51 5.03 15.13
C GLY A 51 3.65 5.15 14.13
N ILE A 52 4.67 4.30 14.23
CA ILE A 52 5.82 4.29 13.31
C ILE A 52 5.37 3.99 11.87
N LEU A 53 4.45 3.04 11.67
CA LEU A 53 3.93 2.69 10.35
C LEU A 53 3.06 3.80 9.75
N THR A 54 2.26 4.48 10.57
CA THR A 54 1.52 5.68 10.14
C THR A 54 2.49 6.77 9.72
N PHE A 55 3.51 7.03 10.54
CA PHE A 55 4.54 8.02 10.23
C PHE A 55 5.31 7.64 8.96
N SER A 56 5.57 6.35 8.73
CA SER A 56 6.21 5.86 7.51
C SER A 56 5.36 6.19 6.28
N PHE A 57 4.05 5.92 6.33
CA PHE A 57 3.13 6.22 5.23
C PHE A 57 3.10 7.71 4.86
N PHE A 58 2.90 8.59 5.86
CA PHE A 58 2.85 10.03 5.61
C PHE A 58 4.20 10.65 5.32
N SER A 59 5.29 10.15 5.91
CA SER A 59 6.65 10.59 5.54
C SER A 59 6.92 10.29 4.08
N THR A 60 6.54 9.11 3.60
CA THR A 60 6.68 8.78 2.17
C THR A 60 5.87 9.73 1.30
N LEU A 61 4.61 10.02 1.67
CA LEU A 61 3.77 10.94 0.93
C LEU A 61 4.40 12.33 0.86
N PHE A 62 4.83 12.90 1.99
CA PHE A 62 5.43 14.23 2.04
C PHE A 62 6.80 14.29 1.34
N LEU A 63 7.65 13.27 1.50
CA LEU A 63 8.93 13.20 0.80
C LEU A 63 8.74 13.10 -0.71
N THR A 64 7.79 12.29 -1.17
CA THR A 64 7.51 12.17 -2.61
C THR A 64 7.03 13.49 -3.18
N ILE A 65 6.12 14.18 -2.49
CA ILE A 65 5.63 15.51 -2.90
C ILE A 65 6.77 16.54 -2.88
N GLY A 66 7.60 16.54 -1.83
CA GLY A 66 8.72 17.47 -1.68
C GLY A 66 9.77 17.28 -2.77
N ILE A 67 10.18 16.03 -3.03
CA ILE A 67 11.14 15.68 -4.09
C ILE A 67 10.53 16.01 -5.46
N ALA A 68 9.25 15.75 -5.70
CA ALA A 68 8.59 16.13 -6.95
C ALA A 68 8.58 17.65 -7.17
N GLY A 69 8.24 18.41 -6.13
CA GLY A 69 8.25 19.87 -6.17
C GLY A 69 9.63 20.43 -6.51
N PHE A 70 10.69 19.88 -5.91
CA PHE A 70 12.06 20.34 -6.13
C PHE A 70 12.66 19.84 -7.45
N ALA A 71 12.57 18.55 -7.75
CA ALA A 71 13.27 17.93 -8.89
C ALA A 71 12.52 18.07 -10.22
N ALA A 72 11.18 18.11 -10.19
CA ALA A 72 10.37 18.17 -11.40
C ALA A 72 9.79 19.57 -11.70
N ASN A 73 10.03 20.56 -10.81
CA ASN A 73 9.41 21.89 -10.85
C ASN A 73 7.89 21.84 -11.07
N TYR A 74 7.25 20.77 -10.60
CA TYR A 74 5.84 20.52 -10.82
C TYR A 74 5.27 19.63 -9.72
N PRO A 75 4.09 19.92 -9.16
CA PRO A 75 3.45 19.04 -8.18
C PRO A 75 2.98 17.74 -8.87
N ILE A 76 3.75 16.66 -8.71
CA ILE A 76 3.33 15.31 -9.11
C ILE A 76 2.75 14.64 -7.87
N LYS A 77 1.46 14.29 -7.93
CA LYS A 77 0.76 13.58 -6.86
C LYS A 77 0.77 12.09 -7.20
N ALA A 78 1.72 11.34 -6.65
CA ALA A 78 1.71 9.89 -6.73
C ALA A 78 0.46 9.31 -6.04
N PHE A 79 -0.10 8.24 -6.58
CA PHE A 79 -1.21 7.49 -6.01
C PHE A 79 -0.76 6.64 -4.82
N LEU A 80 0.49 6.17 -4.79
CA LEU A 80 1.12 5.41 -3.70
C LEU A 80 0.56 3.99 -3.47
N LEU A 81 -0.75 3.80 -3.70
CA LEU A 81 -1.48 2.57 -3.44
C LEU A 81 -2.31 2.15 -4.66
N PRO A 82 -2.43 0.83 -4.94
CA PRO A 82 -3.27 0.31 -6.03
C PRO A 82 -4.74 0.71 -5.90
N GLN A 83 -5.26 0.73 -4.66
CA GLN A 83 -6.66 1.05 -4.39
C GLN A 83 -6.99 2.47 -4.85
N LEU A 84 -6.05 3.41 -4.70
CA LEU A 84 -6.20 4.80 -5.12
C LEU A 84 -6.13 4.97 -6.64
N VAL A 85 -5.26 4.21 -7.32
CA VAL A 85 -5.22 4.20 -8.80
C VAL A 85 -6.56 3.74 -9.35
N ILE A 86 -7.08 2.62 -8.84
CA ILE A 86 -8.34 2.03 -9.31
C ILE A 86 -9.52 2.94 -8.99
N SER A 87 -9.62 3.46 -7.76
CA SER A 87 -10.75 4.32 -7.40
C SER A 87 -10.79 5.61 -8.20
N ASP A 88 -9.65 6.28 -8.34
CA ASP A 88 -9.58 7.55 -9.06
C ASP A 88 -9.84 7.34 -10.56
N ALA A 89 -9.45 6.20 -11.15
CA ALA A 89 -9.79 5.85 -12.54
C ALA A 89 -11.30 5.78 -12.80
N PHE A 90 -12.07 5.23 -11.85
CA PHE A 90 -13.53 5.15 -11.95
C PHE A 90 -14.20 6.48 -11.61
N ILE A 91 -13.84 7.08 -10.48
CA ILE A 91 -14.44 8.33 -10.00
C ILE A 91 -14.24 9.46 -11.01
N LEU A 92 -13.00 9.64 -11.49
CA LEU A 92 -12.68 10.73 -12.40
C LEU A 92 -13.18 10.44 -13.82
N GLY A 93 -13.19 9.18 -14.28
CA GLY A 93 -13.63 8.84 -15.64
C GLY A 93 -15.14 8.86 -15.87
N ILE A 94 -15.94 8.56 -14.85
CA ILE A 94 -17.40 8.47 -14.99
C ILE A 94 -18.08 9.84 -14.79
N GLN A 95 -17.37 10.85 -14.26
CA GLN A 95 -17.93 12.19 -14.07
C GLN A 95 -18.25 12.92 -15.36
N LYS A 96 -19.16 13.90 -15.26
CA LYS A 96 -19.90 14.59 -16.35
C LYS A 96 -19.03 15.20 -17.46
N ASP A 97 -17.74 15.44 -17.22
CA ASP A 97 -16.77 15.97 -18.20
C ASP A 97 -15.94 14.87 -18.91
N PHE A 98 -16.21 13.61 -18.59
CA PHE A 98 -15.68 12.42 -19.25
C PHE A 98 -16.85 11.55 -19.70
N LYS A 99 -16.68 10.85 -20.82
CA LYS A 99 -17.76 10.24 -21.65
C LYS A 99 -18.54 9.10 -20.98
N GLY A 100 -18.58 9.04 -19.64
CA GLY A 100 -19.12 7.93 -18.85
C GLY A 100 -18.21 6.70 -18.83
N ALA A 101 -16.94 6.85 -19.21
CA ALA A 101 -16.00 5.75 -19.39
C ALA A 101 -14.86 5.81 -18.37
N VAL A 102 -14.46 4.65 -17.86
CA VAL A 102 -13.34 4.51 -16.92
C VAL A 102 -12.03 4.98 -17.57
N LEU A 103 -11.19 5.71 -16.83
CA LEU A 103 -9.84 6.09 -17.28
C LEU A 103 -8.85 4.94 -17.08
N SER A 104 -8.89 3.94 -17.97
CA SER A 104 -8.09 2.72 -17.82
C SER A 104 -6.66 2.82 -18.37
N ASN A 105 -6.39 3.81 -19.23
CA ASN A 105 -5.13 3.92 -19.97
C ASN A 105 -3.90 3.97 -19.06
N GLY A 106 -3.98 4.72 -17.96
CA GLY A 106 -2.86 4.88 -17.04
C GLY A 106 -2.69 3.77 -16.00
N ILE A 107 -3.70 2.91 -15.80
CA ILE A 107 -3.71 1.93 -14.69
C ILE A 107 -2.48 1.01 -14.75
N ALA A 108 -2.17 0.48 -15.94
CA ALA A 108 -1.11 -0.50 -16.10
C ALA A 108 0.28 0.05 -15.73
N TYR A 109 0.64 1.25 -16.22
CA TYR A 109 1.95 1.81 -15.93
C TYR A 109 2.07 2.32 -14.49
N LEU A 110 1.00 2.84 -13.90
CA LEU A 110 0.97 3.26 -12.49
C LEU A 110 1.18 2.06 -11.56
N LEU A 111 0.41 0.98 -11.75
CA LEU A 111 0.58 -0.26 -10.98
C LEU A 111 1.94 -0.91 -11.24
N GLY A 112 2.45 -0.87 -12.47
CA GLY A 112 3.78 -1.32 -12.83
C GLY A 112 4.88 -0.55 -12.10
N GLY A 113 4.76 0.76 -11.99
CA GLY A 113 5.69 1.62 -11.24
C GLY A 113 5.69 1.26 -9.76
N GLN A 114 4.51 1.07 -9.18
CA GLN A 114 4.38 0.67 -7.78
C GLN A 114 5.03 -0.70 -7.52
N LEU A 115 4.78 -1.69 -8.39
CA LEU A 115 5.39 -3.02 -8.30
C LEU A 115 6.93 -2.96 -8.38
N LEU A 116 7.48 -2.19 -9.33
CA LEU A 116 8.92 -1.99 -9.45
C LEU A 116 9.51 -1.32 -8.21
N GLY A 117 8.83 -0.32 -7.65
CA GLY A 117 9.23 0.32 -6.39
C GLY A 117 9.32 -0.69 -5.24
N VAL A 118 8.32 -1.56 -5.10
CA VAL A 118 8.33 -2.63 -4.08
C VAL A 118 9.49 -3.60 -4.29
N LEU A 119 9.75 -4.03 -5.52
CA LEU A 119 10.87 -4.91 -5.85
C LEU A 119 12.21 -4.28 -5.46
N LEU A 120 12.44 -3.01 -5.85
CA LEU A 120 13.65 -2.27 -5.50
C LEU A 120 13.81 -2.12 -3.97
N ALA A 121 12.72 -1.86 -3.25
CA ALA A 121 12.76 -1.72 -1.80
C ALA A 121 13.18 -3.01 -1.11
N ILE A 122 12.68 -4.16 -1.56
CA ILE A 122 13.05 -5.47 -1.00
C ILE A 122 14.52 -5.77 -1.29
N LEU A 123 15.01 -5.47 -2.50
CA LEU A 123 16.42 -5.66 -2.87
C LEU A 123 17.36 -4.80 -2.01
N VAL A 124 17.05 -3.50 -1.88
CA VAL A 124 17.83 -2.57 -1.05
C VAL A 124 17.76 -2.98 0.42
N PHE A 125 16.57 -3.32 0.92
CA PHE A 125 16.40 -3.80 2.29
C PHE A 125 17.19 -5.08 2.56
N TYR A 126 17.23 -6.03 1.62
CA TYR A 126 18.05 -7.24 1.75
C TYR A 126 19.54 -6.91 1.92
N PHE A 127 20.07 -5.98 1.13
CA PHE A 127 21.46 -5.55 1.25
C PHE A 127 21.71 -4.85 2.60
N LEU A 128 20.84 -3.91 2.98
CA LEU A 128 20.91 -3.21 4.27
C LEU A 128 20.84 -4.18 5.45
N PHE A 129 19.91 -5.14 5.40
CA PHE A 129 19.74 -6.18 6.40
C PHE A 129 21.04 -6.98 6.58
N ARG A 130 21.69 -7.40 5.49
CA ARG A 130 22.98 -8.11 5.55
C ARG A 130 24.08 -7.25 6.17
N CYS A 131 24.15 -5.96 5.84
CA CYS A 131 25.11 -5.05 6.45
C CYS A 131 24.86 -4.84 7.95
N LEU A 132 23.60 -4.61 8.35
CA LEU A 132 23.21 -4.41 9.73
C LEU A 132 23.47 -5.64 10.61
N GLU A 133 23.22 -6.85 10.07
CA GLU A 133 23.53 -8.10 10.76
C GLU A 133 25.04 -8.38 10.86
N LYS A 134 25.85 -7.92 9.89
CA LYS A 134 27.32 -8.01 9.96
C LYS A 134 27.94 -7.07 10.99
N ILE A 135 27.40 -5.86 11.17
CA ILE A 135 27.97 -4.86 12.09
C ILE A 135 27.80 -5.30 13.57
N LYS A 136 26.77 -6.09 13.88
CA LYS A 136 26.41 -6.46 15.27
C LYS A 136 26.90 -7.85 15.71
N THR A 137 27.83 -8.47 14.98
CA THR A 137 28.31 -9.84 15.24
C THR A 137 28.98 -10.08 16.60
N ASN A 138 29.15 -9.07 17.45
CA ASN A 138 29.74 -9.24 18.78
C ASN A 138 28.73 -9.62 19.88
N GLU A 139 27.41 -9.56 19.61
CA GLU A 139 26.37 -10.03 20.54
C GLU A 139 25.62 -11.20 19.89
N GLU A 140 25.98 -12.44 20.23
CA GLU A 140 25.43 -13.67 19.62
C GLU A 140 23.91 -13.84 19.80
N GLU A 141 23.28 -13.11 20.72
CA GLU A 141 21.91 -13.39 21.17
C GLU A 141 20.78 -12.98 20.22
N ASN A 142 21.03 -12.28 19.10
CA ASN A 142 19.95 -11.71 18.28
C ASN A 142 20.19 -11.72 16.76
N LYS A 143 20.67 -12.83 16.18
CA LYS A 143 20.67 -13.01 14.71
C LYS A 143 19.24 -13.28 14.22
N LEU A 144 18.72 -12.42 13.36
CA LEU A 144 17.43 -12.62 12.68
C LEU A 144 17.67 -13.34 11.35
N ASP A 145 16.77 -14.25 10.94
CA ASP A 145 16.76 -14.76 9.56
C ASP A 145 15.95 -13.82 8.67
N PHE A 146 16.41 -13.57 7.44
CA PHE A 146 15.67 -12.78 6.45
C PHE A 146 14.28 -13.36 6.18
N LYS A 147 14.12 -14.68 6.34
CA LYS A 147 12.82 -15.36 6.22
C LYS A 147 11.75 -14.81 7.17
N GLU A 148 12.13 -14.26 8.31
CA GLU A 148 11.18 -13.66 9.26
C GLU A 148 10.49 -12.41 8.70
N PHE A 149 11.06 -11.81 7.66
CA PHE A 149 10.48 -10.67 6.94
C PHE A 149 9.59 -11.06 5.76
N LEU A 150 9.49 -12.36 5.46
CA LEU A 150 8.49 -12.89 4.52
C LEU A 150 7.16 -12.98 5.27
N PHE A 151 6.12 -12.26 4.82
CA PHE A 151 4.80 -12.27 5.46
C PHE A 151 3.99 -13.48 5.04
N ILE A 152 4.53 -14.67 5.33
CA ILE A 152 3.94 -15.96 4.99
C ILE A 152 3.47 -16.61 6.27
N LYS A 153 2.16 -16.67 6.44
CA LYS A 153 1.51 -17.28 7.58
C LYS A 153 0.36 -18.13 7.10
N GLU A 154 0.24 -19.31 7.69
CA GLU A 154 -0.95 -20.12 7.49
C GLU A 154 -2.09 -19.54 8.31
N GLU A 155 -3.21 -19.28 7.65
CA GLU A 155 -4.42 -18.78 8.28
C GLU A 155 -5.62 -19.46 7.63
N LYS A 156 -6.68 -19.68 8.41
CA LYS A 156 -7.94 -20.21 7.90
C LYS A 156 -8.50 -19.24 6.87
N LEU A 157 -8.77 -19.74 5.66
CA LEU A 157 -9.16 -18.94 4.50
C LEU A 157 -10.34 -17.99 4.78
N LEU A 158 -11.35 -18.47 5.52
CA LEU A 158 -12.52 -17.68 5.88
C LEU A 158 -12.15 -16.48 6.79
N VAL A 159 -11.38 -16.73 7.85
CA VAL A 159 -10.92 -15.67 8.78
C VAL A 159 -10.07 -14.65 8.04
N PHE A 160 -9.15 -15.14 7.21
CA PHE A 160 -8.33 -14.32 6.33
C PHE A 160 -9.18 -13.42 5.42
N THR A 161 -10.18 -14.00 4.74
CA THR A 161 -11.04 -13.27 3.78
C THR A 161 -11.83 -12.16 4.46
N PHE A 162 -12.48 -12.44 5.60
CA PHE A 162 -13.22 -11.41 6.33
C PHE A 162 -12.32 -10.29 6.83
N LYS A 163 -11.13 -10.64 7.33
CA LYS A 163 -10.14 -9.67 7.79
C LYS A 163 -9.68 -8.75 6.66
N GLU A 164 -9.25 -9.32 5.54
CA GLU A 164 -8.80 -8.58 4.36
C GLU A 164 -9.92 -7.69 3.81
N LEU A 165 -11.14 -8.23 3.70
CA LEU A 165 -12.30 -7.49 3.24
C LEU A 165 -12.55 -6.27 4.12
N PHE A 166 -12.57 -6.44 5.44
CA PHE A 166 -12.80 -5.35 6.38
C PHE A 166 -11.71 -4.28 6.27
N PHE A 167 -10.44 -4.64 6.39
CA PHE A 167 -9.36 -3.64 6.47
C PHE A 167 -9.05 -2.98 5.12
N ILE A 168 -9.11 -3.70 4.00
CA ILE A 168 -8.95 -3.10 2.67
C ILE A 168 -10.11 -2.14 2.38
N THR A 169 -11.35 -2.57 2.65
CA THR A 169 -12.53 -1.72 2.42
C THR A 169 -12.51 -0.48 3.30
N ALA A 170 -12.18 -0.63 4.59
CA ALA A 170 -12.08 0.50 5.52
C ALA A 170 -10.99 1.49 5.10
N MET A 171 -9.78 1.01 4.76
CA MET A 171 -8.70 1.88 4.26
C MET A 171 -9.12 2.63 3.00
N THR A 172 -9.71 1.91 2.05
CA THR A 172 -10.16 2.46 0.76
C THR A 172 -11.25 3.51 0.95
N LEU A 173 -12.25 3.23 1.78
CA LEU A 173 -13.29 4.18 2.15
C LEU A 173 -12.70 5.45 2.77
N GLY A 174 -11.83 5.31 3.77
CA GLY A 174 -11.22 6.45 4.44
C GLY A 174 -10.46 7.35 3.47
N LEU A 175 -9.52 6.78 2.73
CA LEU A 175 -8.68 7.54 1.79
C LEU A 175 -9.46 8.18 0.63
N ILE A 176 -10.58 7.59 0.21
CA ILE A 176 -11.38 8.15 -0.88
C ILE A 176 -12.36 9.21 -0.36
N VAL A 177 -13.04 8.92 0.75
CA VAL A 177 -14.17 9.71 1.24
C VAL A 177 -13.70 10.95 1.99
N ILE A 178 -12.73 10.83 2.89
CA ILE A 178 -12.23 11.95 3.73
C ILE A 178 -11.91 13.19 2.88
N PRO A 179 -11.10 13.12 1.79
CA PRO A 179 -10.77 14.30 0.99
C PRO A 179 -11.95 14.86 0.18
N ARG A 180 -13.05 14.10 0.03
CA ARG A 180 -14.16 14.43 -0.87
C ARG A 180 -15.44 14.83 -0.15
N THR A 181 -15.50 14.72 1.18
CA THR A 181 -16.67 15.13 1.97
C THR A 181 -17.00 16.62 1.77
N SER A 182 -18.28 16.97 1.84
CA SER A 182 -18.74 18.35 1.60
C SER A 182 -18.12 19.37 2.58
N GLY A 183 -17.88 18.97 3.84
CA GLY A 183 -17.16 19.77 4.83
C GLY A 183 -15.68 19.98 4.52
N ALA A 184 -15.05 19.09 3.74
CA ALA A 184 -13.67 19.25 3.29
C ALA A 184 -13.49 20.42 2.32
N ALA A 185 -14.58 20.99 1.78
CA ALA A 185 -14.50 22.18 0.94
C ALA A 185 -13.88 23.40 1.65
N ASN A 186 -13.98 23.46 2.98
CA ASN A 186 -13.44 24.52 3.83
C ASN A 186 -12.10 24.14 4.46
N PHE A 187 -11.63 22.91 4.27
CA PHE A 187 -10.35 22.44 4.80
C PHE A 187 -9.22 22.67 3.80
N THR A 188 -8.05 23.04 4.32
CA THR A 188 -6.82 23.00 3.54
C THR A 188 -6.43 21.54 3.29
N ILE A 189 -5.63 21.29 2.25
CA ILE A 189 -5.07 19.94 1.97
C ILE A 189 -4.32 19.40 3.20
N PHE A 190 -3.65 20.27 3.96
CA PHE A 190 -2.97 19.89 5.19
C PHE A 190 -3.94 19.39 6.27
N ASN A 191 -5.09 20.05 6.45
CA ASN A 191 -6.10 19.60 7.40
C ASN A 191 -6.67 18.23 7.02
N ILE A 192 -6.87 17.97 5.73
CA ILE A 192 -7.30 16.66 5.22
C ILE A 192 -6.27 15.58 5.60
N TYR A 193 -4.98 15.84 5.37
CA TYR A 193 -3.93 14.89 5.76
C TYR A 193 -3.87 14.64 7.26
N ILE A 194 -4.13 15.64 8.11
CA ILE A 194 -4.23 15.43 9.57
C ILE A 194 -5.33 14.43 9.91
N ILE A 195 -6.52 14.59 9.31
CA ILE A 195 -7.64 13.66 9.54
C ILE A 195 -7.29 12.25 9.05
N GLU A 196 -6.65 12.14 7.88
CA GLU A 196 -6.18 10.86 7.36
C GLU A 196 -5.09 10.23 8.25
N ILE A 197 -4.19 11.02 8.85
CA ILE A 197 -3.19 10.55 9.83
C ILE A 197 -3.89 9.86 11.00
N PHE A 198 -4.86 10.53 11.61
CA PHE A 198 -5.60 9.94 12.72
C PHE A 198 -6.37 8.70 12.29
N PHE A 199 -7.06 8.75 11.15
CA PHE A 199 -7.82 7.62 10.62
C PHE A 199 -6.93 6.39 10.38
N ILE A 200 -5.82 6.57 9.65
CA ILE A 200 -4.87 5.50 9.33
C ILE A 200 -4.24 4.97 10.63
N PHE A 201 -3.87 5.84 11.58
CA PHE A 201 -3.33 5.41 12.86
C PHE A 201 -4.27 4.47 13.62
N PHE A 202 -5.55 4.84 13.77
CA PHE A 202 -6.54 3.99 14.41
C PHE A 202 -6.76 2.68 13.66
N LEU A 203 -6.85 2.75 12.34
CA LEU A 203 -6.98 1.55 11.51
C LEU A 203 -5.77 0.62 11.67
N LEU A 204 -4.56 1.19 11.76
CA LEU A 204 -3.34 0.43 11.94
C LEU A 204 -3.25 -0.23 13.31
N ILE A 205 -3.67 0.45 14.39
CA ILE A 205 -3.76 -0.16 15.72
C ILE A 205 -4.65 -1.41 15.69
N LEU A 206 -5.82 -1.30 15.04
CA LEU A 206 -6.72 -2.44 14.92
C LEU A 206 -6.08 -3.54 14.07
N SER A 207 -5.54 -3.19 12.90
CA SER A 207 -4.95 -4.15 11.97
C SER A 207 -3.71 -4.87 12.52
N ALA A 208 -2.90 -4.19 13.34
CA ALA A 208 -1.71 -4.74 13.96
C ALA A 208 -2.04 -5.87 14.95
N ARG A 209 -3.21 -5.81 15.63
CA ARG A 209 -3.70 -6.92 16.47
C ARG A 209 -3.97 -8.19 15.66
N PHE A 210 -4.34 -8.05 14.39
CA PHE A 210 -4.57 -9.16 13.47
C PHE A 210 -3.38 -9.45 12.54
N GLY A 211 -2.25 -8.76 12.75
CA GLY A 211 -1.05 -8.89 11.93
C GLY A 211 -1.25 -8.54 10.45
N PHE A 212 -2.18 -7.63 10.14
CA PHE A 212 -2.53 -7.22 8.79
C PHE A 212 -2.11 -5.78 8.50
N PHE A 213 -1.66 -5.49 7.27
CA PHE A 213 -1.28 -4.14 6.85
C PHE A 213 -1.64 -3.93 5.38
N THR A 214 -2.52 -2.96 5.09
CA THR A 214 -3.11 -2.79 3.75
C THR A 214 -2.11 -2.31 2.68
N PHE A 215 -1.06 -1.60 3.08
CA PHE A 215 -0.14 -0.92 2.15
C PHE A 215 1.01 -1.79 1.62
N ILE A 216 1.08 -3.08 1.99
CA ILE A 216 2.10 -4.04 1.52
C ILE A 216 1.57 -4.97 0.43
N PHE A 217 0.56 -4.55 -0.35
CA PHE A 217 -0.14 -5.39 -1.33
C PHE A 217 0.80 -6.16 -2.27
N PHE A 218 1.64 -5.46 -3.05
CA PHE A 218 2.57 -6.10 -3.99
C PHE A 218 3.65 -6.93 -3.29
N LYS A 219 4.02 -6.56 -2.05
CA LYS A 219 5.02 -7.30 -1.28
C LYS A 219 4.57 -8.73 -1.03
N HIS A 220 3.28 -8.97 -0.78
CA HIS A 220 2.79 -10.34 -0.54
C HIS A 220 2.97 -11.29 -1.73
N TRP A 221 2.83 -10.79 -2.96
CA TRP A 221 3.14 -11.56 -4.16
C TRP A 221 4.63 -11.85 -4.29
N ILE A 222 5.47 -10.85 -4.00
CA ILE A 222 6.93 -11.01 -4.05
C ILE A 222 7.41 -11.98 -2.96
N ASP A 223 6.88 -11.88 -1.74
CA ASP A 223 7.19 -12.80 -0.64
C ASP A 223 6.88 -14.25 -1.04
N LEU A 224 5.71 -14.49 -1.67
CA LEU A 224 5.34 -15.81 -2.17
C LEU A 224 6.33 -16.33 -3.21
N ILE A 225 6.75 -15.50 -4.18
CA ILE A 225 7.74 -15.87 -5.19
C ILE A 225 9.07 -16.24 -4.53
N ILE A 226 9.58 -15.39 -3.63
CA ILE A 226 10.84 -15.63 -2.90
C ILE A 226 10.75 -16.94 -2.12
N PHE A 227 9.63 -17.20 -1.46
CA PHE A 227 9.42 -18.41 -0.68
C PHE A 227 9.36 -19.68 -1.54
N ILE A 228 8.68 -19.64 -2.69
CA ILE A 228 8.66 -20.75 -3.64
C ILE A 228 10.08 -21.06 -4.12
N VAL A 229 10.86 -20.04 -4.51
CA VAL A 229 12.25 -20.20 -4.97
C VAL A 229 13.13 -20.82 -3.89
N ILE A 230 13.03 -20.34 -2.65
CA ILE A 230 13.78 -20.90 -1.50
C ILE A 230 13.39 -22.37 -1.25
N THR A 231 12.10 -22.67 -1.31
CA THR A 231 11.56 -24.01 -1.01
C THR A 231 11.94 -25.03 -2.07
N LEU A 232 11.90 -24.64 -3.35
CA LEU A 232 12.33 -25.50 -4.47
C LEU A 232 13.81 -25.87 -4.34
N LYS A 233 14.67 -24.94 -3.92
CA LYS A 233 16.11 -25.16 -3.77
C LYS A 233 16.46 -26.16 -2.66
N LYS A 234 15.61 -26.30 -1.63
CA LYS A 234 15.90 -27.10 -0.43
C LYS A 234 15.29 -28.50 -0.43
N SER A 235 14.71 -28.96 -1.54
CA SER A 235 13.96 -30.23 -1.67
C SER A 235 12.83 -30.47 -0.66
N THR A 236 12.47 -29.47 0.17
CA THR A 236 11.35 -29.48 1.13
C THR A 236 10.00 -29.09 0.49
N PHE A 237 9.89 -29.21 -0.84
CA PHE A 237 8.70 -28.77 -1.58
C PHE A 237 7.47 -29.62 -1.25
N LYS A 238 7.64 -30.94 -1.07
CA LYS A 238 6.53 -31.83 -0.72
C LYS A 238 5.90 -31.44 0.63
N ASP A 239 6.73 -31.09 1.60
CA ASP A 239 6.29 -30.75 2.96
C ASP A 239 5.59 -29.38 3.04
N ASN A 240 5.94 -28.45 2.14
CA ASN A 240 5.39 -27.09 2.12
C ASN A 240 4.29 -26.88 1.07
N LYS A 241 3.90 -27.94 0.34
CA LYS A 241 2.95 -27.82 -0.79
C LYS A 241 1.60 -27.25 -0.35
N SER A 242 1.06 -27.72 0.78
CA SER A 242 -0.22 -27.22 1.34
C SER A 242 -0.14 -25.73 1.69
N LEU A 243 0.96 -25.32 2.34
CA LEU A 243 1.20 -23.93 2.71
C LEU A 243 1.29 -23.03 1.47
N ILE A 244 2.02 -23.44 0.43
CA ILE A 244 2.15 -22.69 -0.83
C ILE A 244 0.77 -22.51 -1.48
N ILE A 245 -0.05 -23.56 -1.52
CA ILE A 245 -1.40 -23.49 -2.10
C ILE A 245 -2.28 -22.53 -1.29
N ASN A 246 -2.29 -22.66 0.05
CA ASN A 246 -3.10 -21.80 0.91
C ASN A 246 -2.71 -20.32 0.76
N VAL A 247 -1.41 -20.00 0.81
CA VAL A 247 -0.90 -18.63 0.66
C VAL A 247 -1.17 -18.09 -0.75
N SER A 248 -1.12 -18.94 -1.78
CA SER A 248 -1.49 -18.55 -3.15
C SER A 248 -2.96 -18.17 -3.25
N LEU A 249 -3.86 -18.97 -2.66
CA LEU A 249 -5.30 -18.66 -2.61
C LEU A 249 -5.56 -17.37 -1.82
N GLN A 250 -4.89 -17.18 -0.68
CA GLN A 250 -4.94 -15.94 0.10
C GLN A 250 -4.53 -14.71 -0.74
N ASN A 251 -3.43 -14.81 -1.50
CA ASN A 251 -2.98 -13.72 -2.37
C ASN A 251 -3.96 -13.43 -3.52
N VAL A 252 -4.60 -14.46 -4.09
CA VAL A 252 -5.66 -14.29 -5.10
C VAL A 252 -6.87 -13.57 -4.51
N ILE A 253 -7.35 -14.01 -3.34
CA ILE A 253 -8.46 -13.37 -2.63
C ILE A 253 -8.14 -11.91 -2.30
N ARG A 254 -6.95 -11.64 -1.76
CA ARG A 254 -6.48 -10.27 -1.49
C ARG A 254 -6.49 -9.42 -2.75
N THR A 255 -6.05 -9.96 -3.88
CA THR A 255 -6.06 -9.26 -5.18
C THR A 255 -7.47 -8.94 -5.64
N LEU A 256 -8.39 -9.89 -5.54
CA LEU A 256 -9.80 -9.67 -5.87
C LEU A 256 -10.42 -8.59 -4.98
N ILE A 257 -10.18 -8.63 -3.67
CA ILE A 257 -10.68 -7.60 -2.74
C ILE A 257 -10.06 -6.23 -3.04
N CYS A 258 -8.74 -6.18 -3.28
CA CYS A 258 -8.00 -4.95 -3.59
C CYS A 258 -8.48 -4.29 -4.89
N VAL A 259 -9.00 -5.06 -5.85
CA VAL A 259 -9.57 -4.54 -7.09
C VAL A 259 -11.06 -4.23 -6.95
N LEU A 260 -11.85 -5.16 -6.41
CA LEU A 260 -13.31 -5.02 -6.36
C LEU A 260 -13.78 -3.98 -5.33
N ALA A 261 -13.15 -3.91 -4.15
CA ALA A 261 -13.54 -2.95 -3.12
C ALA A 261 -13.48 -1.49 -3.61
N PRO A 262 -12.36 -0.98 -4.17
CA PRO A 262 -12.32 0.40 -4.67
C PRO A 262 -13.30 0.65 -5.81
N ILE A 263 -13.56 -0.32 -6.68
CA ILE A 263 -14.57 -0.21 -7.75
C ILE A 263 -15.96 -0.02 -7.14
N ILE A 264 -16.37 -0.92 -6.25
CA ILE A 264 -17.69 -0.89 -5.61
C ILE A 264 -17.86 0.42 -4.82
N ILE A 265 -16.87 0.81 -4.01
CA ILE A 265 -16.90 2.07 -3.25
C ILE A 265 -17.04 3.27 -4.19
N SER A 266 -16.28 3.31 -5.29
CA SER A 266 -16.32 4.39 -6.27
C SER A 266 -17.70 4.52 -6.91
N LEU A 267 -18.29 3.40 -7.33
CA LEU A 267 -19.63 3.37 -7.92
C LEU A 267 -20.71 3.82 -6.93
N ILE A 268 -20.61 3.39 -5.67
CA ILE A 268 -21.53 3.83 -4.61
C ILE A 268 -21.43 5.35 -4.41
N LEU A 269 -20.21 5.91 -4.35
CA LEU A 269 -20.01 7.35 -4.18
C LEU A 269 -20.55 8.17 -5.36
N LEU A 270 -20.34 7.68 -6.59
CA LEU A 270 -20.89 8.30 -7.79
C LEU A 270 -22.44 8.26 -7.79
N ALA A 271 -23.03 7.12 -7.39
CA ALA A 271 -24.47 6.99 -7.27
C ALA A 271 -25.05 7.95 -6.22
N ILE A 272 -24.41 8.06 -5.05
CA ILE A 272 -24.78 9.01 -4.00
C ILE A 272 -24.66 10.46 -4.52
N SER A 273 -23.57 10.81 -5.20
CA SER A 273 -23.37 12.16 -5.76
C SER A 273 -24.47 12.52 -6.76
N SER A 274 -24.81 11.58 -7.65
CA SER A 274 -25.86 11.76 -8.65
C SER A 274 -27.26 11.92 -8.04
N SER A 275 -27.56 11.21 -6.94
CA SER A 275 -28.88 11.26 -6.30
C SER A 275 -29.05 12.46 -5.36
N SER A 276 -27.99 12.88 -4.67
CA SER A 276 -28.05 13.87 -3.59
C SER A 276 -27.78 15.32 -4.01
N LYS A 277 -27.41 15.57 -5.27
CA LYS A 277 -26.88 16.87 -5.75
C LYS A 277 -25.66 17.38 -4.94
N LEU A 278 -25.03 16.53 -4.13
CA LEU A 278 -23.79 16.87 -3.43
C LEU A 278 -22.64 16.93 -4.44
N SER A 279 -22.01 18.10 -4.56
CA SER A 279 -20.74 18.24 -5.27
C SER A 279 -19.62 17.71 -4.37
N PHE A 280 -19.25 16.45 -4.53
CA PHE A 280 -17.98 15.98 -4.00
C PHE A 280 -16.87 16.76 -4.74
N LYS A 281 -15.92 17.35 -4.00
CA LYS A 281 -14.74 17.97 -4.64
C LYS A 281 -13.79 16.85 -5.07
N PHE A 282 -13.75 16.58 -6.36
CA PHE A 282 -12.83 15.60 -6.93
C PHE A 282 -11.56 16.36 -7.36
N THR A 283 -10.59 16.46 -6.46
CA THR A 283 -9.29 17.14 -6.71
C THR A 283 -8.15 16.16 -6.97
#